data_AF-A0A0F9RJA8-F1
#
_entry.id   AF-A0A0F9RJA8-F1
#
_cell.length_a   1.000
_cell.length_b   1.000
_cell.length_c   1.000
_cell.angle_alpha   90.00
_cell.angle_beta   90.00
_cell.angle_gamma   90.00
#
_symmetry.space_group_name_H-M   'P 1'
#
loop_
_entity.id
_entity.type
_entity.pdbx_description
1 polymer ?
#
loop_
_entity_poly.entity_id
_entity_poly.type
_entity_poly.pdbx_seq_one_letter_code
_entity_poly.pdbx_strand_id
1 'polypeptide(L)'
;MEDEKKKELLDKEELLKDLNEKLEKMPAKELVSVMATDLASMAFRKLGMHDEKQKDLAQAKLAIDSFEALFGVLKDQIEEKEKQVLESAQANLKMAYVKEKE
;
A
#
# COMPACT_ATOMS: atom_id res chain seq x y z
N MET A 1 6.69 34.17 -15.56
CA MET A 1 6.40 33.06 -16.51
C MET A 1 7.59 32.13 -16.75
N GLU A 2 8.74 32.57 -17.31
CA GLU A 2 9.89 31.64 -17.50
C GLU A 2 10.62 31.31 -16.19
N ASP A 3 10.83 32.29 -15.32
CA ASP A 3 11.48 32.08 -14.01
C ASP A 3 10.64 31.23 -13.05
N GLU A 4 9.31 31.36 -13.10
CA GLU A 4 8.38 30.53 -12.29
C GLU A 4 8.39 29.07 -12.74
N LYS A 5 8.38 28.81 -14.05
CA LYS A 5 8.48 27.44 -14.59
C LYS A 5 9.83 26.80 -14.26
N LYS A 6 10.92 27.57 -14.32
CA LYS A 6 12.25 27.10 -13.94
C LYS A 6 12.33 26.75 -12.46
N LYS A 7 11.70 27.56 -11.60
CA LYS A 7 11.60 27.29 -10.16
C LYS A 7 10.77 26.03 -9.85
N GLU A 8 9.60 25.86 -10.48
CA GLU A 8 8.78 24.66 -10.32
C GLU A 8 9.49 23.38 -10.77
N LEU A 9 10.31 23.44 -11.82
CA LEU A 9 11.10 22.30 -12.28
C LEU A 9 12.19 21.92 -11.27
N LEU A 10 12.90 22.91 -10.72
CA LEU A 10 13.89 22.70 -9.66
C LEU A 10 13.25 22.10 -8.40
N ASP A 11 12.10 22.62 -7.97
CA ASP A 11 11.37 22.11 -6.80
C ASP A 11 10.94 20.64 -7.00
N LYS A 12 10.57 20.26 -8.24
CA LYS A 12 10.25 18.86 -8.58
C LYS A 12 11.48 17.96 -8.60
N GLU A 13 12.59 18.42 -9.15
CA GLU A 13 13.85 17.68 -9.17
C GLU A 13 14.39 17.43 -7.76
N GLU A 14 14.32 18.44 -6.88
CA GLU A 14 14.68 18.31 -5.46
C GLU A 14 13.78 17.31 -4.74
N LEU A 15 12.45 17.38 -4.95
CA LEU A 15 11.51 16.43 -4.36
C LEU A 15 11.78 14.99 -4.80
N LEU A 16 12.07 14.77 -6.08
CA LEU A 16 12.40 13.44 -6.61
C LEU A 16 13.71 12.91 -6.04
N LYS A 17 14.71 13.78 -5.89
CA LYS A 17 15.99 13.41 -5.29
C LYS A 17 15.81 13.00 -3.83
N ASP A 18 15.08 13.78 -3.05
CA ASP A 18 14.79 13.47 -1.64
C ASP A 18 14.04 12.15 -1.48
N LEU A 19 13.08 11.87 -2.37
CA LEU A 19 12.36 10.61 -2.37
C LEU A 19 13.29 9.42 -2.68
N ASN A 20 14.14 9.56 -3.71
CA ASN A 20 15.10 8.52 -4.08
C ASN A 20 16.09 8.24 -2.94
N GLU A 21 16.65 9.28 -2.30
CA GLU A 21 17.57 9.11 -1.18
C GLU A 21 16.90 8.41 0.03
N LYS A 22 15.62 8.70 0.27
CA LYS A 22 14.84 8.01 1.32
C LYS A 22 14.64 6.53 0.97
N LEU A 23 14.28 6.22 -0.27
CA LEU A 23 14.10 4.85 -0.73
C LEU A 23 15.40 4.05 -0.69
N GLU A 24 16.53 4.65 -1.08
CA GLU A 24 17.85 4.00 -1.02
C GLU A 24 18.28 3.63 0.40
N LYS A 25 17.91 4.45 1.39
CA LYS A 25 18.26 4.23 2.80
C LYS A 25 17.22 3.41 3.56
N MET A 26 16.04 3.18 2.97
CA MET A 26 14.94 2.48 3.61
C MET A 26 15.26 0.98 3.76
N PRO A 27 15.21 0.43 4.99
CA PRO A 27 15.32 -1.00 5.19
C PRO A 27 14.24 -1.74 4.41
N ALA A 28 14.58 -2.88 3.80
CA ALA A 28 13.63 -3.69 3.03
C ALA A 28 12.36 -4.03 3.83
N LYS A 29 12.47 -4.29 5.14
CA LYS A 29 11.32 -4.57 6.01
C LYS A 29 10.33 -3.39 6.09
N GLU A 30 10.84 -2.16 6.08
CA GLU A 30 10.02 -0.96 6.15
C GLU A 30 9.31 -0.72 4.82
N LEU A 31 10.04 -0.85 3.70
CA LEU A 31 9.45 -0.77 2.37
C LEU A 31 8.33 -1.80 2.18
N VAL A 32 8.59 -3.05 2.54
CA VAL A 32 7.60 -4.13 2.40
C VAL A 32 6.40 -3.90 3.32
N SER A 33 6.60 -3.30 4.51
CA SER A 33 5.48 -2.93 5.39
C SER A 33 4.60 -1.82 4.81
N VAL A 34 5.22 -0.78 4.25
CA VAL A 34 4.51 0.28 3.52
C VAL A 34 3.72 -0.33 2.36
N MET A 35 4.35 -1.18 1.56
CA MET A 35 3.68 -1.86 0.45
C MET A 35 2.51 -2.73 0.90
N ALA A 36 2.65 -3.47 2.01
CA ALA A 36 1.56 -4.26 2.56
C ALA A 36 0.37 -3.37 2.97
N THR A 37 0.65 -2.24 3.63
CA THR A 37 -0.38 -1.27 4.02
C THR A 37 -1.09 -0.66 2.81
N ASP A 38 -0.33 -0.32 1.76
CA ASP A 38 -0.87 0.23 0.52
C ASP A 38 -1.74 -0.78 -0.24
N LEU A 39 -1.32 -2.05 -0.30
CA LEU A 39 -2.09 -3.14 -0.91
C LEU A 39 -3.38 -3.40 -0.14
N ALA A 40 -3.35 -3.40 1.19
CA ALA A 40 -4.55 -3.54 2.01
C ALA A 40 -5.55 -2.41 1.72
N SER A 41 -5.06 -1.17 1.67
CA SER A 41 -5.88 0.01 1.35
C SER A 41 -6.44 -0.05 -0.08
N MET A 42 -5.64 -0.52 -1.04
CA MET A 42 -6.07 -0.73 -2.42
C MET A 42 -7.16 -1.80 -2.50
N ALA A 43 -7.00 -2.92 -1.80
CA ALA A 43 -7.99 -3.99 -1.77
C ALA A 43 -9.34 -3.49 -1.26
N PHE A 44 -9.37 -2.73 -0.17
CA PHE A 44 -10.62 -2.13 0.33
C PHE A 44 -11.30 -1.19 -0.69
N ARG A 45 -10.53 -0.35 -1.39
CA ARG A 45 -11.08 0.49 -2.47
C ARG A 45 -11.65 -0.36 -3.62
N LYS A 46 -10.91 -1.39 -4.03
CA LYS A 46 -11.30 -2.29 -5.13
C LYS A 46 -12.43 -3.26 -4.77
N LEU A 47 -12.75 -3.40 -3.48
CA LEU A 47 -13.97 -4.05 -3.02
C LEU A 47 -15.23 -3.18 -3.19
N GLY A 48 -15.10 -1.90 -3.55
CA GLY A 48 -16.25 -1.00 -3.71
C GLY A 48 -16.80 -0.41 -2.40
N MET A 49 -16.12 -0.62 -1.26
CA MET A 49 -16.62 -0.22 0.07
C MET A 49 -16.93 1.27 0.24
N HIS A 50 -16.25 2.14 -0.51
CA HIS A 50 -16.46 3.58 -0.47
C HIS A 50 -17.07 4.15 -1.75
N ASP A 51 -16.82 3.50 -2.89
CA ASP A 51 -17.33 3.89 -4.20
C ASP A 51 -17.47 2.65 -5.08
N GLU A 52 -18.71 2.24 -5.37
CA GLU A 52 -19.00 1.08 -6.20
C GLU A 52 -18.39 1.18 -7.60
N LYS A 53 -18.14 2.41 -8.11
CA LYS A 53 -17.48 2.60 -9.41
C LYS A 53 -16.02 2.15 -9.41
N GLN A 54 -15.39 2.05 -8.24
CA GLN A 54 -14.02 1.56 -8.10
C GLN A 54 -13.94 0.04 -7.93
N LYS A 55 -15.09 -0.64 -7.82
CA LYS A 55 -15.17 -2.08 -7.61
C LYS A 55 -14.55 -2.84 -8.77
N ASP A 56 -13.58 -3.67 -8.43
CA ASP A 56 -12.90 -4.58 -9.34
C ASP A 56 -12.40 -5.76 -8.50
N LEU A 57 -13.19 -6.84 -8.48
CA LEU A 57 -12.89 -8.01 -7.63
C LEU A 57 -11.63 -8.75 -8.07
N ALA A 58 -11.20 -8.64 -9.33
CA ALA A 58 -9.95 -9.25 -9.77
C ALA A 58 -8.76 -8.47 -9.20
N GLN A 59 -8.80 -7.14 -9.25
CA GLN A 59 -7.78 -6.29 -8.64
C GLN A 59 -7.78 -6.37 -7.13
N ALA A 60 -8.96 -6.44 -6.49
CA ALA A 60 -9.07 -6.66 -5.05
C ALA A 60 -8.40 -7.97 -4.64
N LYS A 61 -8.68 -9.06 -5.37
CA LYS A 61 -8.04 -10.36 -5.12
C LYS A 61 -6.52 -10.31 -5.27
N LEU A 62 -6.03 -9.72 -6.35
CA LEU A 62 -4.58 -9.58 -6.57
C LEU A 62 -3.91 -8.83 -5.42
N ALA A 63 -4.53 -7.74 -4.95
CA ALA A 63 -4.03 -6.96 -3.83
C ALA A 63 -4.04 -7.76 -2.52
N ILE A 64 -5.11 -8.51 -2.23
CA ILE A 64 -5.22 -9.37 -1.04
C ILE A 64 -4.17 -10.48 -1.04
N ASP A 65 -4.03 -11.20 -2.16
CA ASP A 65 -3.07 -12.29 -2.28
C ASP A 65 -1.63 -11.77 -2.15
N SER A 66 -1.33 -10.62 -2.75
CA SER A 66 -0.02 -9.97 -2.64
C SER A 66 0.26 -9.51 -1.21
N PHE A 67 -0.72 -8.86 -0.57
CA PHE A 67 -0.64 -8.45 0.82
C PHE A 67 -0.34 -9.63 1.74
N GLU A 68 -1.06 -10.74 1.57
CA GLU A 68 -0.86 -11.97 2.36
C GLU A 68 0.55 -12.54 2.19
N ALA A 69 1.07 -12.56 0.96
CA ALA A 69 2.43 -13.02 0.70
C ALA A 69 3.48 -12.14 1.40
N LEU A 70 3.33 -10.80 1.32
CA LEU A 70 4.25 -9.86 1.98
C LEU A 70 4.14 -9.94 3.50
N PHE A 71 2.92 -10.01 4.04
CA PHE A 71 2.71 -10.15 5.48
C PHE A 71 3.33 -11.45 6.02
N GLY A 72 3.23 -12.55 5.26
CA GLY A 72 3.82 -13.84 5.61
C GLY A 72 5.33 -13.81 5.82
N VAL A 73 6.07 -12.98 5.07
CA VAL A 73 7.53 -12.81 5.22
C VAL A 73 7.92 -11.71 6.21
N LEU A 74 7.01 -10.79 6.51
CA LEU A 74 7.22 -9.67 7.45
C LEU A 74 6.93 -10.02 8.91
N LYS A 75 5.94 -10.87 9.17
CA LYS A 75 5.34 -11.06 10.51
C LYS A 75 6.32 -11.36 11.65
N ASP A 76 7.49 -11.90 11.34
CA ASP A 76 8.53 -12.25 12.31
C ASP A 76 9.66 -11.20 12.40
N GLN A 77 9.58 -10.12 11.62
CA GLN A 77 10.58 -9.04 11.51
C GLN A 77 10.05 -7.66 11.94
N ILE A 78 8.75 -7.57 12.21
CA ILE A 78 8.06 -6.35 12.63
C ILE A 78 7.68 -6.42 14.11
N GLU A 79 7.36 -5.27 14.70
CA GLU A 79 6.92 -5.22 16.10
C GLU A 79 5.53 -5.83 16.26
N GLU A 80 5.25 -6.38 17.45
CA GLU A 80 3.97 -7.06 17.75
C GLU A 80 2.75 -6.16 17.49
N LYS A 81 2.87 -4.86 17.78
CA LYS A 81 1.80 -3.89 17.52
C LYS A 81 1.49 -3.77 16.04
N GLU A 82 2.52 -3.68 15.20
CA GLU A 82 2.39 -3.57 13.75
C GLU A 82 1.84 -4.86 13.16
N LYS A 83 2.33 -6.00 13.64
CA LYS A 83 1.82 -7.33 13.28
C LYS A 83 0.32 -7.44 13.52
N GLN A 84 -0.16 -7.07 14.70
CA GLN A 84 -1.59 -7.12 15.04
C GLN A 84 -2.46 -6.26 14.11
N VAL A 85 -1.95 -5.10 13.69
CA VAL A 85 -2.64 -4.24 12.72
C VAL A 85 -2.77 -4.93 11.36
N LEU A 86 -1.67 -5.49 10.84
CA LEU A 86 -1.68 -6.18 9.56
C LEU A 86 -2.51 -7.47 9.60
N GLU A 87 -2.46 -8.24 10.69
CA GLU A 87 -3.31 -9.43 10.89
C GLU A 87 -4.80 -9.07 10.87
N SER A 88 -5.17 -8.00 11.57
CA SER A 88 -6.55 -7.50 11.60
C SER A 88 -7.00 -7.06 10.21
N ALA A 89 -6.15 -6.34 9.47
CA ALA A 89 -6.42 -5.96 8.10
C ALA A 89 -6.62 -7.19 7.20
N GLN A 90 -5.78 -8.23 7.34
CA GLN A 90 -5.90 -9.47 6.60
C GLN A 90 -7.24 -10.15 6.80
N ALA A 91 -7.65 -10.33 8.05
CA ALA A 91 -8.90 -11.00 8.40
C ALA A 91 -10.10 -10.24 7.83
N ASN A 92 -10.12 -8.91 8.01
CA ASN A 92 -11.18 -8.04 7.50
C ASN A 92 -11.27 -8.08 5.97
N LEU A 93 -10.15 -8.05 5.25
CA LEU A 93 -10.11 -8.13 3.80
C LEU A 93 -10.64 -9.46 3.27
N LYS A 94 -10.22 -10.58 3.87
CA LYS A 94 -10.70 -11.91 3.47
C LYS A 94 -12.21 -12.04 3.67
N MET A 95 -12.71 -11.61 4.83
CA MET A 95 -14.15 -11.61 5.11
C MET A 95 -14.93 -10.74 4.14
N ALA A 96 -14.45 -9.52 3.87
CA ALA A 96 -15.09 -8.60 2.94
C ALA A 96 -15.13 -9.14 1.51
N TYR A 97 -14.01 -9.71 1.04
CA TYR A 97 -13.93 -10.28 -0.31
C TYR A 97 -14.87 -11.47 -0.50
N VAL A 98 -15.02 -12.34 0.51
CA VAL A 98 -15.98 -13.44 0.45
C VAL A 98 -17.41 -12.92 0.35
N LYS A 99 -17.77 -11.92 1.16
CA LYS A 99 -19.11 -11.29 1.13
C LYS A 99 -19.45 -10.66 -0.22
N GLU A 100 -18.48 -10.03 -0.88
CA GLU A 100 -18.67 -9.40 -2.19
C GLU A 100 -18.69 -10.40 -3.36
N LYS A 101 -18.32 -11.66 -3.11
CA LYS A 101 -18.30 -12.74 -4.11
C LYS A 101 -19.59 -13.56 -4.12
N GLU A 102 -20.33 -13.57 -3.02
CA GLU A 102 -21.64 -14.23 -2.88
C GLU A 102 -22.75 -13.45 -3.59
#